data_AF-A0A0F9BMW4-F1
#
_entry.id   AF-A0A0F9BMW4-F1
#
_cell.length_a   1.000
_cell.length_b   1.000
_cell.length_c   1.000
_cell.angle_alpha   90.00
_cell.angle_beta   90.00
_cell.angle_gamma   90.00
#
_symmetry.space_group_name_H-M   'P 1'
#
loop_
_entity.id
_entity.type
_entity.pdbx_description
1 polymer ?
#
loop_
_entity_poly.entity_id
_entity_poly.type
_entity_poly.pdbx_seq_one_letter_code
_entity_poly.pdbx_strand_id
1 'polypeptide(L)'
;MNKPESNYFYVNRELLNSRRWLSEKFTRGQAWLDLFGLAQHKKSYFRIRGIRVDVERGQLAYSQLTLSKRWRWSRDRTRRFLKELEKHGDIIQQNSTVTTIITIKKYNKWQGDKTTNDTTSKTTEKHQKNIKRYTYNKVKKVKKVNRFELIDFD
;
A
#
# COMPACT_ATOMS: atom_id res chain seq x y z
N MET A 1 19.24 34.29 -13.83
CA MET A 1 17.94 33.77 -13.35
C MET A 1 18.23 32.90 -12.12
N ASN A 2 17.88 33.38 -10.92
CA ASN A 2 18.20 32.71 -9.67
C ASN A 2 17.46 31.36 -9.58
N LYS A 3 18.18 30.30 -9.21
CA LYS A 3 17.60 28.97 -9.00
C LYS A 3 16.58 29.09 -7.84
N PRO A 4 15.31 28.67 -7.99
CA PRO A 4 14.37 28.76 -6.88
C PRO A 4 14.93 27.95 -5.70
N GLU A 5 14.98 28.58 -4.53
CA GLU A 5 15.33 27.91 -3.29
C GLU A 5 14.47 26.66 -3.11
N SER A 6 15.03 25.62 -2.50
CA SER A 6 14.33 24.36 -2.30
C SER A 6 13.09 24.58 -1.44
N ASN A 7 11.89 24.61 -2.06
CA ASN A 7 10.59 24.71 -1.39
C ASN A 7 10.19 23.41 -0.65
N TYR A 8 11.15 22.70 -0.07
CA TYR A 8 10.97 21.40 0.57
C TYR A 8 11.79 21.32 1.85
N PHE A 9 11.20 20.76 2.91
CA PHE A 9 11.91 20.33 4.11
C PHE A 9 11.83 18.81 4.25
N TYR A 10 12.91 18.20 4.70
CA TYR A 10 12.98 16.76 4.92
C TYR A 10 12.38 16.40 6.28
N VAL A 11 11.59 15.33 6.31
CA VAL A 11 11.03 14.77 7.55
C VAL A 11 11.58 13.37 7.75
N ASN A 12 12.21 13.14 8.91
CA ASN A 12 12.59 11.79 9.31
C ASN A 12 11.32 10.96 9.55
N ARG A 13 11.24 9.78 8.92
CA ARG A 13 10.11 8.85 9.02
C ARG A 13 9.81 8.40 10.45
N GLU A 14 10.79 8.45 11.35
CA GLU A 14 10.59 8.18 12.77
C GLU A 14 9.52 9.09 13.40
N LEU A 15 9.39 10.33 12.91
CA LEU A 15 8.35 11.26 13.33
C LEU A 15 6.95 10.64 13.19
N LEU A 16 6.71 9.83 12.16
CA LEU A 16 5.41 9.23 11.88
C LEU A 16 5.01 8.16 12.90
N ASN A 17 5.96 7.67 13.69
CA ASN A 17 5.71 6.75 14.80
C ASN A 17 5.66 7.47 16.16
N SER A 18 5.95 8.78 16.18
CA SER A 18 5.93 9.56 17.41
C SER A 18 4.50 9.75 17.94
N ARG A 19 4.39 9.92 19.25
CA ARG A 19 3.13 10.31 19.90
C ARG A 19 2.56 11.60 19.33
N ARG A 20 3.40 12.57 18.95
CA ARG A 20 2.94 13.84 18.35
C ARG A 20 2.16 13.60 17.05
N TRP A 21 2.64 12.70 16.20
CA TRP A 21 1.97 12.36 14.93
C TRP A 21 0.69 11.55 15.12
N LEU A 22 0.70 10.58 16.05
CA LEU A 22 -0.38 9.59 16.23
C LEU A 22 -1.42 9.96 17.30
N SER A 23 -1.21 11.07 18.02
CA SER A 23 -2.06 11.48 19.14
C SER A 23 -3.51 11.71 18.73
N GLU A 24 -3.73 12.41 17.62
CA GLU A 24 -5.05 12.90 17.23
C GLU A 24 -5.67 12.15 16.05
N LYS A 25 -6.96 12.38 15.85
CA LYS A 25 -7.66 11.89 14.66
C LYS A 25 -7.13 12.62 13.42
N PHE A 26 -6.75 11.85 12.40
CA PHE A 26 -6.08 12.45 11.25
C PHE A 26 -7.01 13.33 10.43
N THR A 27 -6.46 14.41 9.89
CA THR A 27 -7.07 15.15 8.78
C THR A 27 -6.83 14.42 7.46
N ARG A 28 -7.54 14.80 6.39
CA ARG A 28 -7.31 14.19 5.06
C ARG A 28 -5.90 14.47 4.54
N GLY A 29 -5.40 15.69 4.73
CA GLY A 29 -4.03 16.07 4.38
C GLY A 29 -2.98 15.28 5.16
N GLN A 30 -3.19 15.09 6.46
CA GLN A 30 -2.29 14.27 7.30
C GLN A 30 -2.30 12.80 6.85
N ALA A 31 -3.47 12.22 6.58
CA ALA A 31 -3.57 10.86 6.06
C ALA A 31 -2.90 10.70 4.68
N TRP A 32 -2.98 11.71 3.82
CA TRP A 32 -2.25 11.74 2.55
C TRP A 32 -0.73 11.74 2.78
N LEU A 33 -0.21 12.61 3.65
CA LEU A 33 1.21 12.68 3.96
C LEU A 33 1.72 11.39 4.63
N ASP A 34 0.90 10.80 5.50
CA ASP A 34 1.20 9.53 6.16
C ASP A 34 1.41 8.39 5.14
N LEU A 35 0.64 8.35 4.04
CA LEU A 35 0.84 7.35 2.98
C LEU A 35 2.23 7.45 2.34
N PHE A 36 2.76 8.65 2.08
CA PHE A 36 4.13 8.82 1.57
C PHE A 36 5.18 8.30 2.55
N GLY A 37 4.96 8.56 3.83
CA GLY A 37 5.83 8.10 4.90
C GLY A 37 5.85 6.58 5.08
N LEU A 38 4.66 5.96 4.96
CA LEU A 38 4.48 4.50 5.01
C LEU A 38 4.94 3.79 3.74
N ALA A 39 4.95 4.49 2.60
CA ALA A 39 5.43 3.93 1.34
C ALA A 39 6.92 3.63 1.40
N GLN A 40 7.30 2.49 0.84
CA GLN A 40 8.64 1.99 0.93
C GLN A 40 9.60 2.80 0.04
N HIS A 41 10.81 3.08 0.52
CA HIS A 41 11.83 3.84 -0.22
C HIS A 41 12.73 2.96 -1.10
N LYS A 42 12.76 1.65 -0.89
CA LYS A 42 13.54 0.69 -1.70
C LYS A 42 12.80 -0.62 -1.78
N LYS A 43 12.94 -1.38 -2.87
CA LYS A 43 12.32 -2.71 -2.98
C LYS A 43 12.53 -3.55 -1.71
N SER A 44 11.44 -4.12 -1.21
CA SER A 44 11.43 -4.92 0.03
C SER A 44 10.32 -5.97 -0.03
N TYR A 45 10.13 -6.71 1.05
CA TYR A 45 9.02 -7.64 1.18
C TYR A 45 8.54 -7.70 2.63
N PHE A 46 7.28 -8.07 2.81
CA PHE A 46 6.71 -8.42 4.11
C PHE A 46 6.28 -9.89 4.11
N ARG A 47 6.30 -10.52 5.28
CA ARG A 47 5.62 -11.80 5.49
C ARG A 47 4.32 -11.55 6.25
N ILE A 48 3.19 -11.84 5.61
CA ILE A 48 1.86 -11.68 6.22
C ILE A 48 1.19 -13.04 6.20
N ARG A 49 0.91 -13.61 7.39
CA ARG A 49 0.34 -14.96 7.55
C ARG A 49 1.15 -16.04 6.80
N GLY A 50 2.47 -15.97 6.93
CA GLY A 50 3.41 -16.88 6.24
C GLY A 50 3.60 -16.62 4.74
N ILE A 51 2.82 -15.72 4.13
CA ILE A 51 2.89 -15.41 2.70
C ILE A 51 3.84 -14.23 2.48
N ARG A 52 4.82 -14.42 1.60
CA ARG A 52 5.71 -13.35 1.13
C ARG A 52 4.93 -12.41 0.20
N VAL A 53 4.99 -11.12 0.50
CA VAL A 53 4.41 -10.03 -0.28
C VAL A 53 5.54 -9.08 -0.64
N ASP A 54 5.96 -9.09 -1.90
CA ASP A 54 6.95 -8.14 -2.40
C ASP A 54 6.33 -6.75 -2.59
N VAL A 55 7.09 -5.71 -2.23
CA VAL A 55 6.67 -4.31 -2.23
C VAL A 55 7.77 -3.46 -2.86
N GLU A 56 7.44 -2.76 -3.93
CA GLU A 56 8.37 -1.89 -4.64
C GLU A 56 8.50 -0.50 -3.99
N ARG A 57 9.47 0.30 -4.44
CA ARG A 57 9.57 1.70 -4.02
C ARG A 57 8.28 2.45 -4.38
N GLY A 58 7.78 3.28 -3.45
CA GLY A 58 6.53 4.03 -3.61
C GLY A 58 5.26 3.20 -3.35
N GLN A 59 5.41 1.94 -2.93
CA GLN A 59 4.30 1.09 -2.54
C GLN A 59 4.24 0.89 -1.02
N LEU A 60 3.03 0.64 -0.52
CA LEU A 60 2.80 0.22 0.86
C LEU A 60 1.83 -0.96 0.91
N ALA A 61 2.06 -1.90 1.83
CA ALA A 61 1.22 -3.08 2.05
C ALA A 61 0.41 -2.94 3.34
N TYR A 62 -0.68 -2.18 3.29
CA TYR A 62 -1.53 -1.87 4.45
C TYR A 62 -2.99 -2.19 4.16
N SER A 63 -3.65 -2.86 5.10
CA SER A 63 -5.10 -3.07 5.01
C SER A 63 -5.86 -1.78 5.35
N GLN A 64 -7.08 -1.63 4.81
CA GLN A 64 -7.97 -0.53 5.17
C GLN A 64 -8.25 -0.48 6.68
N LEU A 65 -8.31 -1.64 7.36
CA LEU A 65 -8.49 -1.72 8.80
C LEU A 65 -7.28 -1.18 9.57
N THR A 66 -6.07 -1.48 9.10
CA THR A 66 -4.83 -0.98 9.70
C THR A 66 -4.76 0.55 9.59
N LEU A 67 -5.06 1.08 8.39
CA LEU A 67 -5.09 2.52 8.15
C LEU A 67 -6.20 3.20 8.95
N SER A 68 -7.40 2.60 9.04
CA SER A 68 -8.50 3.20 9.81
C SER A 68 -8.17 3.32 11.30
N LYS A 69 -7.52 2.29 11.88
CA LYS A 69 -7.04 2.33 13.27
C LYS A 69 -5.99 3.43 13.45
N ARG A 70 -4.97 3.45 12.59
CA ARG A 70 -3.89 4.45 12.64
C ARG A 70 -4.40 5.88 12.53
N TRP A 71 -5.38 6.13 11.68
CA TRP A 71 -5.95 7.47 11.43
C TRP A 71 -7.08 7.85 12.40
N ARG A 72 -7.50 6.92 13.28
CA ARG A 72 -8.68 7.04 14.16
C ARG A 72 -9.95 7.38 13.36
N TRP A 73 -10.08 6.75 12.20
CA TRP A 73 -11.23 6.87 11.31
C TRP A 73 -12.12 5.63 11.36
N SER A 74 -13.39 5.79 11.01
CA SER A 74 -14.22 4.64 10.65
C SER A 74 -13.68 4.00 9.37
N ARG A 75 -13.89 2.68 9.22
CA ARG A 75 -13.48 1.94 8.01
C ARG A 75 -14.06 2.55 6.74
N ASP A 76 -15.30 3.02 6.80
CA ASP A 76 -15.98 3.66 5.67
C ASP A 76 -15.36 4.99 5.27
N ARG A 77 -14.93 5.81 6.23
CA ARG A 77 -14.23 7.05 5.93
C ARG A 77 -12.89 6.77 5.24
N THR A 78 -12.12 5.81 5.73
CA THR A 78 -10.87 5.35 5.10
C THR A 78 -11.13 4.84 3.68
N ARG A 79 -12.13 3.99 3.48
CA ARG A 79 -12.50 3.45 2.17
C ARG A 79 -12.88 4.57 1.18
N ARG A 80 -13.72 5.52 1.60
CA ARG A 80 -14.12 6.67 0.76
C ARG A 80 -12.92 7.53 0.39
N PHE A 81 -12.03 7.81 1.35
CA PHE A 81 -10.82 8.58 1.10
C PHE A 81 -9.90 7.92 0.07
N LEU A 82 -9.60 6.63 0.24
CA LEU A 82 -8.74 5.91 -0.71
C LEU A 82 -9.36 5.82 -2.11
N LYS A 83 -10.69 5.59 -2.20
CA LYS A 83 -11.40 5.61 -3.49
C LYS A 83 -11.32 6.98 -4.18
N GLU A 84 -11.40 8.05 -3.40
CA GLU A 84 -11.26 9.41 -3.94
C GLU A 84 -9.86 9.65 -4.50
N LEU A 85 -8.80 9.31 -3.74
CA LEU A 85 -7.41 9.40 -4.22
C LEU A 85 -7.18 8.56 -5.49
N GLU A 86 -7.77 7.38 -5.57
CA GLU A 86 -7.69 6.52 -6.75
C GLU A 86 -8.41 7.14 -7.95
N LYS A 87 -9.60 7.74 -7.74
CA LYS A 87 -10.36 8.47 -8.77
C LYS A 87 -9.58 9.68 -9.30
N HIS A 88 -8.87 10.42 -8.44
CA HIS A 88 -7.99 11.51 -8.85
C HIS A 88 -6.70 11.02 -9.53
N GLY A 89 -6.44 9.71 -9.51
CA GLY A 89 -5.26 9.11 -10.12
C GLY A 89 -3.99 9.31 -9.28
N ASP A 90 -4.10 9.68 -8.01
CA ASP A 90 -2.95 9.86 -7.12
C ASP A 90 -2.40 8.52 -6.60
N ILE A 91 -3.28 7.52 -6.45
CA ILE A 91 -2.92 6.15 -6.06
C ILE A 91 -3.51 5.09 -6.99
N ILE A 92 -3.01 3.87 -6.85
CA ILE A 92 -3.62 2.63 -7.37
C ILE A 92 -3.77 1.66 -6.20
N GLN A 93 -4.94 1.04 -6.04
CA GLN A 93 -5.18 -0.01 -5.04
C GLN A 93 -5.18 -1.40 -5.68
N GLN A 94 -4.39 -2.32 -5.12
CA GLN A 94 -4.36 -3.73 -5.50
C GLN A 94 -4.75 -4.58 -4.30
N ASN A 95 -6.03 -4.95 -4.24
CA ASN A 95 -6.56 -5.75 -3.15
C ASN A 95 -6.24 -7.24 -3.37
N SER A 96 -5.78 -7.90 -2.32
CA SER A 96 -5.65 -9.36 -2.25
C SER A 96 -6.35 -9.89 -1.00
N THR A 97 -6.47 -11.22 -0.90
CA THR A 97 -7.03 -11.88 0.29
C THR A 97 -6.17 -11.67 1.55
N VAL A 98 -4.90 -11.27 1.39
CA VAL A 98 -3.92 -11.17 2.48
C VAL A 98 -3.74 -9.72 2.92
N THR A 99 -3.61 -8.80 1.96
CA THR A 99 -3.43 -7.36 2.21
C THR A 99 -3.82 -6.53 0.99
N THR A 100 -3.84 -5.21 1.15
CA THR A 100 -3.94 -4.26 0.04
C THR A 100 -2.57 -3.67 -0.23
N ILE A 101 -2.11 -3.75 -1.47
CA ILE A 101 -0.96 -2.98 -1.94
C ILE A 101 -1.49 -1.66 -2.49
N ILE A 102 -1.00 -0.54 -1.97
CA ILE A 102 -1.29 0.80 -2.46
C ILE A 102 -0.03 1.32 -3.13
N THR A 103 -0.14 1.80 -4.37
CA THR A 103 0.97 2.44 -5.11
C THR A 103 0.71 3.93 -5.23
N ILE A 104 1.66 4.77 -4.81
CA ILE A 104 1.58 6.23 -4.98
C ILE A 104 2.18 6.59 -6.34
N LYS A 105 1.37 7.11 -7.27
CA LYS A 105 1.82 7.30 -8.66
C LYS A 105 2.92 8.36 -8.79
N LYS A 106 2.81 9.45 -8.03
CA LYS A 106 3.76 10.59 -8.08
C LYS A 106 4.89 10.47 -7.03
N TYR A 107 5.12 9.28 -6.46
CA TYR A 107 6.09 9.11 -5.39
C TYR A 107 7.50 9.57 -5.79
N ASN A 108 8.01 9.11 -6.94
CA ASN A 108 9.35 9.48 -7.42
C ASN A 108 9.46 10.97 -7.75
N LYS A 109 8.40 11.62 -8.21
CA LYS A 109 8.41 13.07 -8.45
C LYS A 109 8.60 13.87 -7.15
N TRP A 110 8.11 13.34 -6.02
CA TRP A 110 8.04 14.06 -4.74
C TRP A 110 9.12 13.62 -3.75
N GLN A 111 9.67 12.42 -3.91
CA GLN A 111 10.63 11.79 -3.01
C GLN A 111 11.85 11.24 -3.76
N GLY A 112 11.98 11.51 -5.05
CA GLY A 112 13.16 11.16 -5.83
C GLY A 112 14.27 12.17 -5.61
N ASP A 113 15.51 11.69 -5.66
CA ASP A 113 16.67 12.56 -5.76
C ASP A 113 16.68 13.21 -7.15
N LYS A 114 17.21 14.43 -7.27
CA LYS A 114 17.34 15.14 -8.55
C LYS A 114 18.18 14.40 -9.61
N THR A 115 18.78 13.27 -9.25
CA THR A 115 19.75 12.51 -10.05
C THR A 115 19.21 11.23 -10.70
N THR A 116 17.93 10.85 -10.51
CA THR A 116 17.41 9.62 -11.13
C THR A 116 16.21 9.88 -12.03
N ASN A 117 16.51 10.23 -13.29
CA ASN A 117 15.54 10.29 -14.37
C ASN A 117 15.02 8.87 -14.70
N ASP A 118 13.71 8.79 -14.94
CA ASP A 118 13.00 7.85 -15.81
C ASP A 118 13.42 6.38 -15.81
N THR A 119 12.76 5.54 -15.02
CA THR A 119 12.39 4.17 -15.46
C THR A 119 11.29 3.57 -14.59
N THR A 120 10.01 3.97 -14.68
CA THR A 120 8.94 3.15 -14.04
C THR A 120 7.56 3.18 -14.71
N SER A 121 7.47 3.56 -15.97
CA SER A 121 6.18 3.49 -16.69
C SER A 121 5.88 2.11 -17.29
N LYS A 122 6.81 1.13 -17.23
CA LYS A 122 6.67 -0.17 -17.92
C LYS A 122 6.35 -1.38 -17.02
N THR A 123 6.32 -1.24 -15.70
CA THR A 123 6.23 -2.39 -14.77
C THR A 123 4.82 -2.68 -14.24
N THR A 124 3.86 -1.79 -14.46
CA THR A 124 2.48 -1.92 -13.96
C THR A 124 1.63 -2.92 -14.76
N GLU A 125 1.87 -3.08 -16.06
CA GLU A 125 1.06 -3.97 -16.92
C GLU A 125 1.36 -5.46 -16.70
N LYS A 126 2.63 -5.83 -16.49
CA LYS A 126 3.01 -7.25 -16.30
C LYS A 126 2.45 -7.87 -15.01
N HIS A 127 2.14 -7.06 -13.99
CA HIS A 127 1.71 -7.58 -12.69
C HIS A 127 0.21 -7.83 -12.54
N GLN A 128 -0.64 -7.35 -13.47
CA GLN A 128 -2.06 -7.71 -13.48
C GLN A 128 -2.30 -9.22 -13.65
N LYS A 129 -1.40 -9.92 -14.35
CA LYS A 129 -1.50 -11.37 -14.57
C LYS A 129 -1.04 -12.21 -13.38
N ASN A 130 -0.05 -11.76 -12.60
CA ASN A 130 0.51 -12.58 -11.52
C ASN A 130 -0.38 -12.62 -10.28
N ILE A 131 -1.03 -11.52 -9.89
CA ILE A 131 -1.90 -11.51 -8.70
C ILE A 131 -3.14 -12.40 -8.92
N LYS A 132 -3.74 -12.39 -10.11
CA LYS A 132 -4.89 -13.27 -10.44
C LYS A 132 -4.52 -14.76 -10.34
N ARG A 133 -3.28 -15.14 -10.69
CA ARG A 133 -2.82 -16.54 -10.65
C ARG A 133 -2.67 -17.09 -9.23
N TYR A 134 -2.17 -16.28 -8.28
CA TYR A 134 -2.05 -16.71 -6.88
C TYR A 134 -3.43 -16.93 -6.22
N THR A 135 -4.42 -16.09 -6.54
CA THR A 135 -5.77 -16.22 -5.98
C THR A 135 -6.50 -17.46 -6.53
N TYR A 136 -6.39 -17.76 -7.83
CA TYR A 136 -7.04 -18.95 -8.45
C TYR A 136 -6.51 -20.27 -7.88
N ASN A 137 -5.19 -20.38 -7.69
CA ASN A 137 -4.57 -21.62 -7.21
C ASN A 137 -4.92 -21.93 -5.73
N LYS A 138 -5.14 -20.91 -4.90
CA LYS A 138 -5.52 -21.11 -3.48
C LYS A 138 -6.97 -21.59 -3.33
N VAL A 139 -7.90 -21.07 -4.15
CA VAL A 139 -9.32 -21.46 -4.09
C VAL A 139 -9.53 -22.92 -4.53
N LYS A 140 -8.77 -23.42 -5.51
CA LYS A 140 -8.82 -24.83 -5.91
C LYS A 140 -8.29 -25.78 -4.83
N LYS A 141 -7.23 -25.38 -4.11
CA LYS A 141 -6.63 -26.22 -3.06
C LYS A 141 -7.57 -26.37 -1.85
N VAL A 142 -8.24 -25.30 -1.43
CA VAL A 142 -9.21 -25.34 -0.32
C VAL A 142 -10.46 -26.16 -0.69
N LYS A 143 -10.98 -26.02 -1.92
CA LYS A 143 -12.11 -26.85 -2.38
C LYS A 143 -11.78 -28.35 -2.51
N LYS A 144 -10.51 -28.71 -2.74
CA LYS A 144 -10.08 -30.11 -2.82
C LYS A 144 -9.92 -30.75 -1.44
N VAL A 145 -9.52 -29.98 -0.42
CA VAL A 145 -9.36 -30.47 0.96
C VAL A 145 -10.74 -30.69 1.61
N ASN A 146 -11.71 -29.80 1.40
CA ASN A 146 -13.05 -29.94 2.00
C ASN A 146 -13.95 -31.01 1.35
N ARG A 147 -13.48 -31.77 0.35
CA ARG A 147 -14.25 -32.85 -0.29
C ARG A 147 -13.83 -34.25 0.18
N PHE A 148 -12.80 -34.39 1.01
CA PHE A 148 -12.26 -35.68 1.45
C PHE A 148 -12.56 -36.05 2.92
N GLU A 149 -13.35 -35.26 3.65
CA GLU A 149 -13.75 -35.56 5.03
C GLU A 149 -15.28 -35.58 5.16
N LEU A 150 -15.93 -36.54 4.49
CA LEU A 150 -17.30 -37.00 4.79
C LEU A 150 -17.46 -38.42 4.23
N ILE A 151 -16.74 -39.39 4.80
CA ILE A 151 -17.03 -40.82 4.66
C ILE A 151 -16.74 -41.48 6.01
N ASP A 152 -17.83 -41.82 6.69
CA ASP A 152 -18.10 -42.89 7.66
C ASP A 152 -17.16 -43.14 8.85
N PHE A 153 -17.73 -43.01 10.05
CA PHE A 153 -17.55 -43.94 11.17
C PHE A 153 -18.85 -43.94 12.01
N ASP A 154 -19.60 -45.04 11.86
CA ASP A 154 -20.77 -45.57 12.61
C ASP A 154 -21.91 -44.63 13.05
#